data_AF-A0A498SAL7-F1
#
_entry.id   AF-A0A498SAL7-F1
#
_cell.length_a   1.000
_cell.length_b   1.000
_cell.length_c   1.000
_cell.angle_alpha   90.00
_cell.angle_beta   90.00
_cell.angle_gamma   90.00
#
_symmetry.space_group_name_H-M   'P 1'
#
loop_
_entity.id
_entity.type
_entity.pdbx_description
1 polymer ?
#
loop_
_entity_poly.entity_id
_entity_poly.type
_entity_poly.pdbx_seq_one_letter_code
_entity_poly.pdbx_strand_id
1 'polypeptide(L)'
;MSIASDVEIQQQQQQQQYSIVEYIGYNEGGLCGYCRQVEATPTSIGVMGYHLSCEHFNQLLDRGCNRSGKYLYKPMIANTCCPQYTIRLDVSNFRLSKAQKRVLRRMNDFLQKDIRPNLRTKISEYNVAKKTTKSSASNSQVKKVQDDEKKTLNNELQKKGRKKKILRRERALQKMRDKGINIKEAQRIRQEKEECRRRTLGSFIVNYDSETFKHKLEVRLVDSNSSEFCETFKESFKLYEKYQTNVHHDTRCNKAGYRNFLADSPLFNDERDESKSVALGSYHQQYYLDGHLIAVGVVDILPRCLSAKYLYYDPDYEFLTLGTYTALRIDFFKLRNFGVFLHSINKPLVGLRGREIAFTQELAKERPQLHYYYMGFYIHSCQKMRYKGRFHPSYLLCDRSFTWVPMERCLEMIEKCGERIEAFAPDAPVAEKCPVQSVRCLYKMTVLPYQVLLTLPGFKETETFMEEYARIVGPIAREMLLYRK
;
A
#
# COMPACT_ATOMS: atom_id res chain seq x y z
N MET A 1 44.33 -21.53 22.52
CA MET A 1 43.31 -20.98 21.61
C MET A 1 42.13 -21.93 21.65
N SER A 2 41.10 -21.59 22.44
CA SER A 2 40.04 -22.55 22.77
C SER A 2 38.99 -22.57 21.69
N ILE A 3 38.80 -23.72 21.06
CA ILE A 3 37.68 -24.02 20.16
C ILE A 3 36.32 -23.70 20.82
N ALA A 4 36.26 -23.69 22.16
CA ALA A 4 35.08 -23.27 22.93
C ALA A 4 34.67 -21.80 22.73
N SER A 5 35.61 -20.87 22.51
CA SER A 5 35.27 -19.45 22.30
C SER A 5 34.72 -19.21 20.90
N ASP A 6 35.16 -19.97 19.90
CA ASP A 6 34.63 -19.86 18.54
C ASP A 6 33.24 -20.50 18.43
N VAL A 7 32.95 -21.55 19.21
CA VAL A 7 31.61 -22.15 19.31
C VAL A 7 30.64 -21.24 20.07
N GLU A 8 31.07 -20.57 21.15
CA GLU A 8 30.23 -19.61 21.87
C GLU A 8 30.01 -18.31 21.08
N ILE A 9 31.01 -17.84 20.33
CA ILE A 9 30.86 -16.72 19.39
C ILE A 9 29.99 -17.13 18.19
N GLN A 10 30.10 -18.37 17.68
CA GLN A 10 29.17 -18.90 16.68
C GLN A 10 27.77 -19.14 17.23
N GLN A 11 27.60 -19.49 18.52
CA GLN A 11 26.29 -19.65 19.17
C GLN A 11 25.64 -18.30 19.50
N GLN A 12 26.42 -17.26 19.83
CA GLN A 12 25.93 -15.89 19.97
C GLN A 12 25.64 -15.23 18.61
N GLN A 13 26.42 -15.54 17.57
CA GLN A 13 26.14 -15.16 16.18
C GLN A 13 25.02 -16.00 15.55
N GLN A 14 24.71 -17.18 16.10
CA GLN A 14 23.49 -17.97 15.85
C GLN A 14 22.41 -17.69 16.90
N GLN A 15 22.19 -16.43 17.31
CA GLN A 15 20.84 -16.08 17.74
C GLN A 15 19.92 -16.39 16.56
N GLN A 16 19.25 -17.53 16.60
CA GLN A 16 18.15 -17.82 15.70
C GLN A 16 17.17 -16.66 15.86
N GLN A 17 17.16 -15.74 14.88
CA GLN A 17 16.25 -14.61 14.84
C GLN A 17 14.86 -15.18 14.51
N TYR A 18 14.25 -15.79 15.53
CA TYR A 18 12.93 -16.35 15.41
C TYR A 18 11.92 -15.22 15.30
N SER A 19 10.95 -15.37 14.41
CA SER A 19 9.79 -14.52 14.47
C SER A 19 8.94 -14.89 15.68
N ILE A 20 8.64 -13.91 16.54
CA ILE A 20 7.86 -14.04 17.75
C ILE A 20 6.60 -13.20 17.61
N VAL A 21 5.45 -13.86 17.74
CA VAL A 21 4.14 -13.22 17.65
C VAL A 21 3.23 -13.63 18.80
N GLU A 22 2.23 -12.80 19.11
CA GLU A 22 1.12 -13.13 20.00
C GLU A 22 -0.19 -12.97 19.24
N TYR A 23 -1.04 -14.00 19.26
CA TYR A 23 -2.37 -13.88 18.70
C TYR A 23 -3.26 -13.10 19.66
N ILE A 24 -3.87 -12.03 19.17
CA ILE A 24 -4.68 -11.09 19.98
C ILE A 24 -6.16 -11.46 19.93
N GLY A 25 -6.61 -12.10 18.85
CA GLY A 25 -8.02 -12.43 18.65
C GLY A 25 -8.75 -11.41 17.78
N TYR A 26 -10.08 -11.44 17.88
CA TYR A 26 -10.97 -10.53 17.17
C TYR A 26 -10.99 -9.14 17.80
N ASN A 27 -11.21 -8.11 17.00
CA ASN A 27 -11.55 -6.80 17.54
C ASN A 27 -12.98 -6.78 18.10
N GLU A 28 -13.27 -5.86 19.02
CA GLU A 28 -14.60 -5.68 19.63
C GLU A 28 -15.60 -4.93 18.73
N GLY A 29 -15.29 -4.73 17.45
CA GLY A 29 -16.06 -3.85 16.56
C GLY A 29 -15.83 -2.36 16.84
N GLY A 30 -16.78 -1.51 16.46
CA GLY A 30 -16.71 -0.06 16.69
C GLY A 30 -17.12 0.79 15.49
N LEU A 31 -16.72 2.05 15.46
CA LEU A 31 -17.01 2.95 14.34
C LEU A 31 -16.08 2.68 13.16
N CYS A 32 -16.65 2.33 12.01
CA CYS A 32 -15.87 2.13 10.80
C CYS A 32 -15.11 3.41 10.40
N GLY A 33 -13.81 3.29 10.17
CA GLY A 33 -12.95 4.40 9.73
C GLY A 33 -13.28 4.99 8.35
N TYR A 34 -14.10 4.29 7.55
CA TYR A 34 -14.45 4.70 6.18
C TYR A 34 -15.90 5.19 6.07
N CYS A 35 -16.87 4.34 6.44
CA CYS A 35 -18.30 4.64 6.30
C CYS A 35 -18.89 5.33 7.54
N ARG A 36 -18.16 5.36 8.67
CA ARG A 36 -18.63 5.83 10.00
C ARG A 36 -19.85 5.09 10.56
N GLN A 37 -20.26 3.97 9.97
CA GLN A 37 -21.28 3.11 10.56
C GLN A 37 -20.69 2.34 11.74
N VAL A 38 -21.56 1.99 12.69
CA VAL A 38 -21.21 1.12 13.82
C VAL A 38 -21.17 -0.32 13.32
N GLU A 39 -20.05 -0.98 13.56
CA GLU A 39 -19.84 -2.40 13.32
C GLU A 39 -20.03 -3.13 14.63
N ALA A 40 -21.18 -3.81 14.79
CA ALA A 40 -21.57 -4.53 16.00
C ALA A 40 -20.91 -5.92 16.12
N THR A 41 -20.26 -6.38 15.06
CA THR A 41 -19.53 -7.66 15.02
C THR A 41 -18.05 -7.40 14.77
N PRO A 42 -17.18 -8.35 15.14
CA PRO A 42 -15.78 -8.25 14.79
C PRO A 42 -15.55 -8.11 13.29
N THR A 43 -14.70 -7.17 12.92
CA THR A 43 -14.40 -6.83 11.52
C THR A 43 -12.95 -7.05 11.15
N SER A 44 -12.11 -7.42 12.11
CA SER A 44 -10.73 -7.82 11.88
C SER A 44 -10.22 -8.78 12.95
N ILE A 45 -9.15 -9.48 12.62
CA ILE A 45 -8.44 -10.35 13.54
C ILE A 45 -6.99 -9.87 13.67
N GLY A 46 -6.48 -9.83 14.89
CA GLY A 46 -5.20 -9.24 15.26
C GLY A 46 -4.11 -10.22 15.67
N VAL A 47 -2.86 -9.89 15.33
CA VAL A 47 -1.64 -10.56 15.78
C VAL A 47 -0.63 -9.48 16.15
N MET A 48 -0.03 -9.53 17.34
CA MET A 48 1.07 -8.67 17.72
C MET A 48 2.39 -9.28 17.26
N GLY A 49 3.20 -8.54 16.52
CA GLY A 49 4.58 -8.91 16.20
C GLY A 49 5.55 -8.29 17.18
N TYR A 50 6.32 -9.11 17.90
CA TYR A 50 7.39 -8.62 18.77
C TYR A 50 8.73 -8.56 18.03
N HIS A 51 8.98 -9.57 17.21
CA HIS A 51 10.12 -9.70 16.32
C HIS A 51 9.65 -10.49 15.10
N LEU A 52 9.81 -10.01 13.88
CA LEU A 52 9.21 -10.62 12.70
C LEU A 52 10.15 -10.50 11.50
N SER A 53 10.43 -11.61 10.83
CA SER A 53 11.27 -11.59 9.63
C SER A 53 10.54 -10.88 8.49
N CYS A 54 11.30 -10.23 7.59
CA CYS A 54 10.70 -9.59 6.43
C CYS A 54 10.09 -10.62 5.47
N GLU A 55 10.71 -11.81 5.33
CA GLU A 55 10.12 -12.92 4.58
C GLU A 55 8.79 -13.39 5.19
N HIS A 56 8.75 -13.58 6.52
CA HIS A 56 7.53 -14.01 7.18
C HIS A 56 6.40 -12.99 7.06
N PHE A 57 6.70 -11.70 7.18
CA PHE A 57 5.70 -10.65 6.95
C PHE A 57 5.23 -10.61 5.50
N ASN A 58 6.10 -10.83 4.51
CA ASN A 58 5.71 -10.89 3.10
C ASN A 58 4.70 -12.03 2.85
N GLN A 59 4.88 -13.18 3.49
CA GLN A 59 3.93 -14.30 3.40
C GLN A 59 2.60 -14.00 4.10
N LEU A 60 2.62 -13.30 5.24
CA LEU A 60 1.39 -12.84 5.92
C LEU A 60 0.62 -11.82 5.08
N LEU A 61 1.30 -10.91 4.39
CA LEU A 61 0.70 -9.99 3.40
C LEU A 61 0.00 -10.74 2.27
N ASP A 62 0.59 -11.84 1.80
CA ASP A 62 -0.01 -12.72 0.80
C ASP A 62 -1.24 -13.48 1.31
N ARG A 63 -1.49 -13.46 2.62
CA ARG A 63 -2.72 -13.98 3.27
C ARG A 63 -3.68 -12.89 3.71
N GLY A 64 -3.48 -11.66 3.23
CA GLY A 64 -4.37 -10.53 3.47
C GLY A 64 -4.14 -9.82 4.80
N CYS A 65 -3.08 -10.14 5.54
CA CYS A 65 -2.68 -9.36 6.70
C CYS A 65 -2.09 -8.02 6.24
N ASN A 66 -2.25 -6.99 7.07
CA ASN A 66 -1.56 -5.71 6.97
C ASN A 66 -1.07 -5.33 8.37
N ARG A 67 -0.36 -4.20 8.54
CA ARG A 67 0.15 -3.82 9.87
C ARG A 67 0.11 -2.32 10.16
N SER A 68 -0.03 -2.04 11.45
CA SER A 68 0.02 -0.74 12.10
C SER A 68 1.04 -0.83 13.21
N GLY A 69 2.23 -0.29 12.94
CA GLY A 69 3.46 -0.56 13.69
C GLY A 69 3.70 -2.05 13.90
N LYS A 70 3.67 -2.48 15.16
CA LYS A 70 3.83 -3.88 15.58
C LYS A 70 2.54 -4.71 15.53
N TYR A 71 1.38 -4.07 15.38
CA TYR A 71 0.10 -4.76 15.32
C TYR A 71 -0.24 -5.16 13.87
N LEU A 72 -0.28 -6.46 13.61
CA LEU A 72 -0.76 -7.04 12.35
C LEU A 72 -2.26 -7.30 12.45
N TYR A 73 -2.97 -7.13 11.35
CA TYR A 73 -4.40 -7.38 11.31
C TYR A 73 -4.86 -7.85 9.93
N LYS A 74 -5.87 -8.73 9.92
CA LYS A 74 -6.56 -9.18 8.72
C LYS A 74 -8.03 -8.78 8.80
N PRO A 75 -8.54 -7.93 7.89
CA PRO A 75 -9.96 -7.63 7.80
C PRO A 75 -10.82 -8.88 7.49
N MET A 76 -12.05 -8.88 7.99
CA MET A 76 -13.05 -9.91 7.71
C MET A 76 -14.05 -9.39 6.70
N ILE A 77 -13.91 -9.81 5.43
CA ILE A 77 -14.72 -9.30 4.30
C ILE A 77 -16.22 -9.52 4.52
N ALA A 78 -16.61 -10.64 5.13
CA ALA A 78 -18.00 -10.96 5.45
C ALA A 78 -18.65 -9.94 6.41
N ASN A 79 -17.88 -9.40 7.36
CA ASN A 79 -18.43 -8.66 8.51
C ASN A 79 -18.32 -7.14 8.35
N THR A 80 -17.32 -6.64 7.62
CA THR A 80 -17.07 -5.19 7.47
C THR A 80 -18.15 -4.47 6.64
N CYS A 81 -18.50 -3.22 7.01
CA CYS A 81 -19.36 -2.37 6.15
C CYS A 81 -18.64 -1.98 4.85
N CYS A 82 -17.30 -1.94 4.89
CA CYS A 82 -16.42 -1.51 3.80
C CYS A 82 -15.41 -2.63 3.51
N PRO A 83 -15.68 -3.52 2.53
CA PRO A 83 -14.78 -4.61 2.16
C PRO A 83 -13.38 -4.13 1.81
N GLN A 84 -12.40 -4.54 2.61
CA GLN A 84 -10.99 -4.14 2.50
C GLN A 84 -10.18 -5.22 1.77
N TYR A 85 -10.12 -5.13 0.44
CA TYR A 85 -9.39 -6.09 -0.37
C TYR A 85 -7.91 -5.71 -0.48
N THR A 86 -7.00 -6.63 -0.13
CA THR A 86 -5.57 -6.40 -0.36
C THR A 86 -5.32 -6.25 -1.86
N ILE A 87 -4.64 -5.17 -2.25
CA ILE A 87 -4.34 -4.84 -3.64
C ILE A 87 -2.83 -4.74 -3.85
N ARG A 88 -2.36 -5.39 -4.92
CA ARG A 88 -0.99 -5.25 -5.40
C ARG A 88 -0.95 -4.87 -6.87
N LEU A 89 0.12 -4.20 -7.27
CA LEU A 89 0.47 -3.86 -8.64
C LEU A 89 1.70 -4.67 -9.06
N ASP A 90 1.68 -5.26 -10.24
CA ASP A 90 2.89 -5.74 -10.90
C ASP A 90 3.61 -4.56 -11.53
N VAL A 91 4.78 -4.21 -10.98
CA VAL A 91 5.53 -3.05 -11.41
C VAL A 91 6.28 -3.30 -12.72
N SER A 92 6.63 -4.54 -13.03
CA SER A 92 7.34 -4.92 -14.26
C SER A 92 6.49 -4.62 -15.49
N ASN A 93 5.18 -4.80 -15.38
CA ASN A 93 4.22 -4.57 -16.45
C ASN A 93 3.46 -3.23 -16.34
N PHE A 94 3.81 -2.38 -15.38
CA PHE A 94 3.06 -1.15 -15.09
C PHE A 94 3.03 -0.18 -16.28
N ARG A 95 1.84 0.36 -16.55
CA ARG A 95 1.62 1.36 -17.62
C ARG A 95 1.01 2.66 -17.09
N LEU A 96 1.65 3.78 -17.43
CA LEU A 96 1.16 5.11 -17.10
C LEU A 96 -0.13 5.47 -17.85
N SER A 97 -1.20 5.69 -17.08
CA SER A 97 -2.44 6.28 -17.57
C SER A 97 -2.30 7.77 -17.88
N LYS A 98 -3.25 8.32 -18.66
CA LYS A 98 -3.31 9.77 -18.94
C LYS A 98 -3.44 10.62 -17.68
N ALA A 99 -4.13 10.11 -16.65
CA ALA A 99 -4.31 10.81 -15.37
C ALA A 99 -3.00 10.84 -14.57
N GLN A 100 -2.28 9.73 -14.48
CA GLN A 100 -0.98 9.66 -13.80
C GLN A 100 0.05 10.56 -14.49
N LYS A 101 0.07 10.60 -15.83
CA LYS A 101 0.92 11.54 -16.60
C LYS A 101 0.61 13.01 -16.29
N ARG A 102 -0.65 13.36 -15.97
CA ARG A 102 -1.02 14.73 -15.56
C ARG A 102 -0.47 15.06 -14.18
N VAL A 103 -0.53 14.12 -13.24
CA VAL A 103 0.04 14.30 -11.88
C VAL A 103 1.54 14.56 -11.96
N LEU A 104 2.26 13.77 -12.77
CA LEU A 104 3.70 13.96 -12.97
C LEU A 104 4.04 15.33 -13.60
N ARG A 105 3.31 15.72 -14.66
CA ARG A 105 3.49 17.06 -15.26
C ARG A 105 3.21 18.18 -14.28
N ARG A 106 2.15 18.05 -13.47
CA ARG A 106 1.81 19.06 -12.47
C ARG A 106 2.94 19.29 -11.47
N MET A 107 3.56 18.21 -10.99
CA MET A 107 4.74 18.37 -10.15
C MET A 107 5.87 19.07 -10.90
N ASN A 108 6.19 18.66 -12.13
CA ASN A 108 7.29 19.28 -12.88
C ASN A 108 7.03 20.76 -13.18
N ASP A 109 5.79 21.12 -13.53
CA ASP A 109 5.37 22.50 -13.75
C ASP A 109 5.51 23.33 -12.47
N PHE A 110 5.18 22.76 -11.31
CA PHE A 110 5.41 23.38 -10.02
C PHE A 110 6.92 23.53 -9.75
N LEU A 111 7.71 22.45 -9.79
CA LEU A 111 9.15 22.48 -9.49
C LEU A 111 9.93 23.44 -10.40
N GLN A 112 9.61 23.49 -11.70
CA GLN A 112 10.34 24.33 -12.66
C GLN A 112 9.85 25.77 -12.70
N LYS A 113 8.55 26.00 -12.50
CA LYS A 113 7.91 27.29 -12.87
C LYS A 113 7.02 27.87 -11.76
N ASP A 114 6.91 27.22 -10.61
CA ASP A 114 5.95 27.52 -9.52
C ASP A 114 4.49 27.64 -10.05
N ILE A 115 4.15 26.86 -11.08
CA ILE A 115 2.80 26.85 -11.63
C ILE A 115 1.90 26.03 -10.72
N ARG A 116 1.05 26.72 -9.97
CA ARG A 116 -0.03 26.11 -9.21
C ARG A 116 -1.27 25.98 -10.10
N PRO A 117 -1.92 24.81 -10.17
CA PRO A 117 -3.16 24.67 -10.91
C PRO A 117 -4.19 25.66 -10.36
N ASN A 118 -4.77 26.49 -11.23
CA ASN A 118 -5.87 27.37 -10.84
C ASN A 118 -6.95 26.52 -10.15
N LEU A 119 -7.21 26.81 -8.86
CA LEU A 119 -8.23 26.16 -8.04
C LEU A 119 -9.62 26.17 -8.71
N ARG A 120 -9.86 27.07 -9.69
CA ARG A 120 -11.04 27.10 -10.56
C ARG A 120 -11.24 25.85 -11.44
N THR A 121 -10.25 24.99 -11.63
CA THR A 121 -10.44 23.71 -12.35
C THR A 121 -10.79 22.55 -11.41
N LYS A 122 -10.57 22.65 -10.09
CA LYS A 122 -11.21 21.72 -9.14
C LYS A 122 -12.74 21.87 -9.23
N ILE A 123 -13.25 23.05 -9.57
CA ILE A 123 -14.68 23.29 -9.82
C ILE A 123 -15.21 22.54 -11.06
N SER A 124 -14.44 22.20 -12.10
CA SER A 124 -15.02 21.44 -13.23
C SER A 124 -15.01 19.92 -13.02
N GLU A 125 -14.10 19.37 -12.20
CA GLU A 125 -14.17 17.96 -11.78
C GLU A 125 -15.03 17.75 -10.51
N TYR A 126 -15.20 18.78 -9.67
CA TYR A 126 -16.05 18.78 -8.47
C TYR A 126 -17.47 19.34 -8.71
N ASN A 127 -17.67 20.29 -9.64
CA ASN A 127 -18.98 20.92 -9.89
C ASN A 127 -19.75 20.37 -11.11
N VAL A 128 -19.27 19.31 -11.77
CA VAL A 128 -20.21 18.37 -12.41
C VAL A 128 -21.05 17.65 -11.33
N ALA A 129 -20.55 17.58 -10.08
CA ALA A 129 -21.27 17.02 -8.93
C ALA A 129 -21.94 18.05 -8.01
N LYS A 130 -21.81 19.37 -8.27
CA LYS A 130 -22.30 20.43 -7.36
C LYS A 130 -23.23 21.47 -7.99
N LYS A 131 -23.64 21.30 -9.25
CA LYS A 131 -24.70 22.13 -9.84
C LYS A 131 -26.10 21.62 -9.47
N THR A 132 -26.34 21.39 -8.19
CA THR A 132 -27.68 21.47 -7.59
C THR A 132 -27.54 21.95 -6.15
N THR A 133 -28.31 22.99 -5.82
CA THR A 133 -28.44 23.65 -4.50
C THR A 133 -27.30 24.62 -4.16
N LYS A 134 -27.52 25.89 -3.85
CA LYS A 134 -28.61 26.60 -3.15
C LYS A 134 -28.84 27.98 -3.80
N SER A 135 -29.98 28.65 -3.72
CA SER A 135 -30.80 29.09 -2.58
C SER A 135 -32.24 29.33 -3.10
N SER A 136 -33.32 29.38 -2.31
CA SER A 136 -33.57 30.14 -1.08
C SER A 136 -34.74 29.53 -0.29
N ALA A 137 -34.85 29.94 0.97
CA ALA A 137 -35.77 29.44 1.98
C ALA A 137 -37.24 29.84 1.75
N SER A 138 -38.18 28.92 2.02
CA SER A 138 -39.24 29.05 3.05
C SER A 138 -40.37 28.03 2.83
N ASN A 139 -40.81 27.42 3.94
CA ASN A 139 -42.07 26.70 4.19
C ASN A 139 -42.43 25.38 3.45
N SER A 140 -42.42 24.33 4.27
CA SER A 140 -43.54 23.41 4.56
C SER A 140 -44.11 22.52 3.44
N GLN A 141 -43.89 21.21 3.65
CA GLN A 141 -44.61 20.04 3.12
C GLN A 141 -44.39 19.72 1.62
N VAL A 142 -44.45 18.41 1.31
CA VAL A 142 -44.15 17.74 0.01
C VAL A 142 -42.67 17.39 -0.24
N LYS A 143 -42.13 16.44 0.54
CA LYS A 143 -40.88 15.70 0.22
C LYS A 143 -41.14 14.20 0.25
N LYS A 144 -41.47 13.62 -0.91
CA LYS A 144 -41.24 12.18 -1.16
C LYS A 144 -41.31 11.72 -2.63
N VAL A 145 -41.56 12.60 -3.61
CA VAL A 145 -41.74 12.19 -5.02
C VAL A 145 -40.62 12.68 -5.97
N GLN A 146 -39.78 13.64 -5.56
CA GLN A 146 -38.78 14.27 -6.48
C GLN A 146 -37.35 13.70 -6.42
N ASP A 147 -37.02 12.83 -5.45
CA ASP A 147 -35.67 12.24 -5.35
C ASP A 147 -35.48 11.00 -6.25
N ASP A 148 -36.55 10.29 -6.58
CA ASP A 148 -36.48 9.11 -7.47
C ASP A 148 -36.36 9.51 -8.96
N GLU A 149 -36.99 10.60 -9.40
CA GLU A 149 -36.85 11.09 -10.79
C GLU A 149 -35.44 11.60 -11.08
N LYS A 150 -34.78 12.30 -10.15
CA LYS A 150 -33.41 12.83 -10.34
C LYS A 150 -32.34 11.75 -10.37
N LYS A 151 -32.47 10.69 -9.57
CA LYS A 151 -31.59 9.51 -9.64
C LYS A 151 -31.77 8.75 -10.95
N THR A 152 -33.01 8.60 -11.40
CA THR A 152 -33.35 7.91 -12.66
C THR A 152 -32.79 8.68 -13.86
N LEU A 153 -32.95 10.00 -13.89
CA LEU A 153 -32.46 10.86 -14.98
C LEU A 153 -30.93 10.88 -15.10
N ASN A 154 -30.20 10.91 -13.98
CA ASN A 154 -28.73 10.87 -13.99
C ASN A 154 -28.17 9.51 -14.43
N ASN A 155 -28.80 8.42 -14.00
CA ASN A 155 -28.47 7.07 -14.47
C ASN A 155 -28.79 6.90 -15.96
N GLU A 156 -29.90 7.47 -16.44
CA GLU A 156 -30.23 7.49 -17.86
C GLU A 156 -29.24 8.32 -18.68
N LEU A 157 -28.80 9.47 -18.19
CA LEU A 157 -27.83 10.33 -18.88
C LEU A 157 -26.44 9.67 -18.98
N GLN A 158 -25.99 8.99 -17.92
CA GLN A 158 -24.76 8.20 -17.96
C GLN A 158 -24.88 6.97 -18.88
N LYS A 159 -26.01 6.26 -18.84
CA LYS A 159 -26.32 5.17 -19.79
C LYS A 159 -26.37 5.67 -21.23
N LYS A 160 -27.00 6.83 -21.49
CA LYS A 160 -27.04 7.50 -22.81
C LYS A 160 -25.63 7.93 -23.26
N GLY A 161 -24.78 8.42 -22.37
CA GLY A 161 -23.40 8.79 -22.64
C GLY A 161 -22.50 7.61 -23.00
N ARG A 162 -22.59 6.50 -22.24
CA ARG A 162 -21.92 5.23 -22.57
C ARG A 162 -22.42 4.66 -23.91
N LYS A 163 -23.74 4.63 -24.14
CA LYS A 163 -24.34 4.23 -25.44
C LYS A 163 -23.83 5.08 -26.61
N LYS A 164 -23.76 6.42 -26.47
CA LYS A 164 -23.21 7.30 -27.52
C LYS A 164 -21.74 7.02 -27.82
N LYS A 165 -20.92 6.72 -26.81
CA LYS A 165 -19.50 6.36 -27.01
C LYS A 165 -19.34 5.02 -27.73
N ILE A 166 -20.16 4.03 -27.38
CA ILE A 166 -20.19 2.71 -28.04
C ILE A 166 -20.63 2.86 -29.49
N LEU A 167 -21.75 3.54 -29.75
CA LEU A 167 -22.24 3.82 -31.11
C LEU A 167 -21.23 4.57 -31.97
N ARG A 168 -20.50 5.54 -31.41
CA ARG A 168 -19.41 6.24 -32.14
C ARG A 168 -18.26 5.29 -32.49
N ARG A 169 -17.91 4.35 -31.59
CA ARG A 169 -16.88 3.35 -31.82
C ARG A 169 -17.32 2.34 -32.89
N GLU A 170 -18.56 1.87 -32.83
CA GLU A 170 -19.16 0.98 -33.82
C GLU A 170 -19.22 1.63 -35.20
N ARG A 171 -19.67 2.89 -35.30
CA ARG A 171 -19.65 3.64 -36.58
C ARG A 171 -18.23 3.82 -37.12
N ALA A 172 -17.24 4.07 -36.25
CA ALA A 172 -15.85 4.17 -36.67
C ALA A 172 -15.31 2.83 -37.18
N LEU A 173 -15.65 1.72 -36.53
CA LEU A 173 -15.29 0.36 -36.97
C LEU A 173 -16.00 -0.01 -38.27
N GLN A 174 -17.27 0.36 -38.42
CA GLN A 174 -18.02 0.14 -39.66
C GLN A 174 -17.39 0.92 -40.81
N LYS A 175 -17.08 2.21 -40.63
CA LYS A 175 -16.35 3.00 -41.63
C LYS A 175 -14.97 2.43 -42.01
N MET A 176 -14.33 1.67 -41.12
CA MET A 176 -13.08 0.96 -41.45
C MET A 176 -13.36 -0.30 -42.28
N ARG A 177 -14.43 -1.04 -41.96
CA ARG A 177 -14.89 -2.20 -42.75
C ARG A 177 -15.30 -1.78 -44.16
N ASP A 178 -16.07 -0.70 -44.28
CA ASP A 178 -16.56 -0.18 -45.55
C ASP A 178 -15.41 0.32 -46.46
N LYS A 179 -14.24 0.63 -45.87
CA LYS A 179 -13.01 0.99 -46.59
C LYS A 179 -12.08 -0.20 -46.88
N GLY A 180 -12.52 -1.44 -46.60
CA GLY A 180 -11.69 -2.64 -46.78
C GLY A 180 -10.50 -2.75 -45.82
N ILE A 181 -10.46 -1.96 -44.75
CA ILE A 181 -9.34 -1.96 -43.79
C ILE A 181 -9.51 -3.12 -42.81
N ASN A 182 -8.50 -3.99 -42.72
CA ASN A 182 -8.47 -5.03 -41.69
C ASN A 182 -8.37 -4.38 -40.29
N ILE A 183 -9.47 -4.47 -39.53
CA ILE A 183 -9.58 -3.85 -38.20
C ILE A 183 -8.52 -4.36 -37.22
N LYS A 184 -8.24 -5.67 -37.23
CA LYS A 184 -7.26 -6.26 -36.30
C LYS A 184 -5.86 -5.73 -36.60
N GLU A 185 -5.51 -5.66 -37.88
CA GLU A 185 -4.23 -5.10 -38.34
C GLU A 185 -4.10 -3.61 -38.01
N ALA A 186 -5.12 -2.81 -38.31
CA ALA A 186 -5.13 -1.38 -38.00
C ALA A 186 -5.07 -1.11 -36.50
N GLN A 187 -5.70 -1.95 -35.67
CA GLN A 187 -5.57 -1.89 -34.22
C GLN A 187 -4.15 -2.26 -33.76
N ARG A 188 -3.52 -3.28 -34.35
CA ARG A 188 -2.14 -3.68 -34.06
C ARG A 188 -1.14 -2.58 -34.42
N ILE A 189 -1.18 -2.05 -35.64
CA ILE A 189 -0.32 -0.94 -36.09
C ILE A 189 -0.49 0.29 -35.19
N ARG A 190 -1.73 0.59 -34.77
CA ARG A 190 -1.99 1.68 -33.84
C ARG A 190 -1.37 1.40 -32.46
N GLN A 191 -1.49 0.18 -31.95
CA GLN A 191 -0.88 -0.22 -30.68
C GLN A 191 0.65 -0.13 -30.76
N GLU A 192 1.27 -0.63 -31.84
CA GLU A 192 2.71 -0.53 -32.07
C GLU A 192 3.19 0.93 -32.14
N LYS A 193 2.46 1.81 -32.85
CA LYS A 193 2.77 3.25 -32.90
C LYS A 193 2.58 3.94 -31.54
N GLU A 194 1.55 3.57 -30.78
CA GLU A 194 1.33 4.08 -29.42
C GLU A 194 2.40 3.57 -28.44
N GLU A 195 2.89 2.34 -28.62
CA GLU A 195 3.96 1.71 -27.83
C GLU A 195 5.32 2.34 -28.14
N CYS A 196 5.65 2.59 -29.40
CA CYS A 196 6.88 3.27 -29.82
C CYS A 196 6.96 4.72 -29.29
N ARG A 197 5.81 5.42 -29.22
CA ARG A 197 5.73 6.79 -28.65
C ARG A 197 5.56 6.78 -27.12
N ARG A 198 5.66 5.62 -26.47
CA ARG A 198 5.34 5.50 -25.04
C ARG A 198 6.39 6.20 -24.20
N ARG A 199 5.96 7.32 -23.61
CA ARG A 199 6.67 7.94 -22.48
C ARG A 199 6.66 6.98 -21.28
N THR A 200 7.85 6.53 -20.89
CA THR A 200 8.10 5.77 -19.68
C THR A 200 8.01 6.69 -18.45
N LEU A 201 7.98 6.10 -17.25
CA LEU A 201 8.08 6.89 -16.04
C LEU A 201 9.36 7.72 -16.03
N GLY A 202 10.48 7.14 -16.48
CA GLY A 202 11.77 7.79 -16.70
C GLY A 202 11.70 9.15 -17.38
N SER A 203 10.87 9.27 -18.42
CA SER A 203 10.74 10.51 -19.21
C SER A 203 10.07 11.69 -18.50
N PHE A 204 9.50 11.47 -17.31
CA PHE A 204 8.90 12.53 -16.50
C PHE A 204 9.78 12.92 -15.32
N ILE A 205 10.93 12.29 -15.12
CA ILE A 205 11.93 12.74 -14.16
C ILE A 205 12.72 13.86 -14.80
N VAL A 206 12.85 14.94 -14.05
CA VAL A 206 13.68 16.06 -14.44
C VAL A 206 14.69 16.27 -13.33
N ASN A 207 15.96 16.25 -13.69
CA ASN A 207 17.04 16.52 -12.76
C ASN A 207 16.94 17.98 -12.32
N TYR A 208 17.12 18.22 -11.02
CA TYR A 208 17.16 19.58 -10.50
C TYR A 208 18.32 20.35 -11.12
N ASP A 209 18.02 21.57 -11.55
CA ASP A 209 18.98 22.54 -12.05
C ASP A 209 18.70 23.86 -11.35
N SER A 210 19.72 24.39 -10.65
CA SER A 210 19.60 25.61 -9.85
C SER A 210 19.29 26.85 -10.66
N GLU A 211 19.59 26.87 -11.97
CA GLU A 211 19.33 28.02 -12.83
C GLU A 211 17.90 28.02 -13.37
N THR A 212 17.35 26.84 -13.68
CA THR A 212 16.05 26.72 -14.34
C THR A 212 14.89 26.33 -13.42
N PHE A 213 15.16 25.76 -12.24
CA PHE A 213 14.11 25.32 -11.32
C PHE A 213 13.81 26.36 -10.26
N LYS A 214 12.52 26.55 -9.97
CA LYS A 214 12.04 27.39 -8.87
C LYS A 214 12.09 26.68 -7.53
N HIS A 215 11.90 25.36 -7.51
CA HIS A 215 11.91 24.57 -6.29
C HIS A 215 12.80 23.33 -6.43
N LYS A 216 13.48 23.00 -5.34
CA LYS A 216 14.28 21.79 -5.19
C LYS A 216 13.50 20.76 -4.41
N LEU A 217 13.20 19.62 -5.03
CA LEU A 217 12.67 18.46 -4.33
C LEU A 217 13.79 17.46 -4.03
N GLU A 218 13.94 17.13 -2.76
CA GLU A 218 14.82 16.08 -2.26
C GLU A 218 13.97 14.99 -1.61
N VAL A 219 14.32 13.74 -1.84
CA VAL A 219 13.64 12.61 -1.20
C VAL A 219 14.69 11.82 -0.45
N ARG A 220 14.42 11.43 0.80
CA ARG A 220 15.31 10.62 1.63
C ARG A 220 14.61 9.35 2.03
N LEU A 221 15.29 8.21 1.92
CA LEU A 221 14.83 6.94 2.43
C LEU A 221 15.50 6.71 3.78
N VAL A 222 14.74 6.89 4.86
CA VAL A 222 15.26 6.84 6.23
C VAL A 222 14.82 5.54 6.89
N ASP A 223 15.77 4.71 7.33
CA ASP A 223 15.47 3.48 8.07
C ASP A 223 14.86 3.83 9.43
N SER A 224 13.72 3.24 9.77
CA SER A 224 13.02 3.46 11.04
C SER A 224 13.84 3.18 12.31
N ASN A 225 14.90 2.38 12.19
CA ASN A 225 15.81 2.04 13.30
C ASN A 225 17.12 2.85 13.29
N SER A 226 17.32 3.74 12.32
CA SER A 226 18.55 4.55 12.19
C SER A 226 18.59 5.77 13.13
N SER A 227 19.79 6.31 13.34
CA SER A 227 19.97 7.60 14.01
C SER A 227 19.34 8.77 13.23
N GLU A 228 19.37 8.72 11.89
CA GLU A 228 18.72 9.72 11.02
C GLU A 228 17.21 9.79 11.26
N PHE A 229 16.57 8.65 11.56
CA PHE A 229 15.16 8.64 11.95
C PHE A 229 14.93 9.39 13.26
N CYS A 230 15.79 9.18 14.27
CA CYS A 230 15.70 9.90 15.54
C CYS A 230 15.84 11.42 15.37
N GLU A 231 16.75 11.86 14.50
CA GLU A 231 16.96 13.27 14.18
C GLU A 231 15.73 13.92 13.51
N THR A 232 15.11 13.19 12.57
CA THR A 232 13.96 13.68 11.80
C THR A 232 12.59 13.39 12.44
N PHE A 233 12.56 12.66 13.57
CA PHE A 233 11.33 12.23 14.24
C PHE A 233 10.42 13.41 14.62
N LYS A 234 11.00 14.47 15.20
CA LYS A 234 10.23 15.63 15.69
C LYS A 234 9.59 16.39 14.54
N GLU A 235 10.29 16.56 13.43
CA GLU A 235 9.77 17.22 12.22
C GLU A 235 8.67 16.37 11.58
N SER A 236 8.91 15.07 11.41
CA SER A 236 7.95 14.12 10.86
C SER A 236 6.67 14.04 11.70
N PHE A 237 6.78 14.04 13.03
CA PHE A 237 5.62 14.06 13.93
C PHE A 237 4.79 15.34 13.78
N LYS A 238 5.42 16.51 13.68
CA LYS A 238 4.69 17.78 13.46
C LYS A 238 3.91 17.77 12.16
N LEU A 239 4.50 17.24 11.09
CA LEU A 239 3.82 17.08 9.81
C LEU A 239 2.62 16.14 9.94
N TYR A 240 2.79 15.01 10.63
CA TYR A 240 1.70 14.07 10.90
C TYR A 240 0.56 14.72 11.68
N GLU A 241 0.86 15.48 12.74
CA GLU A 241 -0.13 16.21 13.53
C GLU A 241 -0.91 17.24 12.68
N LYS A 242 -0.20 18.02 11.84
CA LYS A 242 -0.81 18.94 10.87
C LYS A 242 -1.75 18.19 9.91
N TYR A 243 -1.32 17.04 9.40
CA TYR A 243 -2.12 16.22 8.49
C TYR A 243 -3.38 15.66 9.18
N GLN A 244 -3.24 15.06 10.36
CA GLN A 244 -4.35 14.48 11.11
C GLN A 244 -5.41 15.52 11.48
N THR A 245 -4.98 16.70 11.92
CA THR A 245 -5.89 17.79 12.29
C THR A 245 -6.67 18.30 11.07
N ASN A 246 -6.00 18.52 9.95
CA ASN A 246 -6.62 19.16 8.78
C ASN A 246 -7.39 18.18 7.87
N VAL A 247 -6.92 16.94 7.74
CA VAL A 247 -7.47 15.95 6.79
C VAL A 247 -8.38 14.94 7.48
N HIS A 248 -8.08 14.58 8.72
CA HIS A 248 -8.85 13.61 9.51
C HIS A 248 -9.70 14.24 10.62
N HIS A 249 -9.51 15.53 10.90
CA HIS A 249 -10.15 16.24 12.02
C HIS A 249 -9.91 15.56 13.36
N ASP A 250 -8.72 14.94 13.52
CA ASP A 250 -8.31 14.27 14.74
C ASP A 250 -7.24 15.08 15.47
N THR A 251 -7.64 15.70 16.58
CA THR A 251 -6.78 16.54 17.42
C THR A 251 -6.13 15.78 18.57
N ARG A 252 -6.37 14.47 18.70
CA ARG A 252 -5.88 13.64 19.82
C ARG A 252 -4.51 13.02 19.55
N CYS A 253 -3.79 13.53 18.56
CA CYS A 253 -2.52 12.98 18.13
C CYS A 253 -1.44 13.22 19.21
N ASN A 254 -0.65 12.19 19.49
CA ASN A 254 0.49 12.29 20.40
C ASN A 254 1.67 11.47 19.86
N LYS A 255 2.87 11.73 20.38
CA LYS A 255 4.11 11.10 19.92
C LYS A 255 4.10 9.57 20.09
N ALA A 256 3.52 9.07 21.18
CA ALA A 256 3.46 7.63 21.43
C ALA A 256 2.53 6.93 20.42
N GLY A 257 1.37 7.51 20.13
CA GLY A 257 0.44 7.03 19.10
C GLY A 257 1.06 7.05 17.71
N TYR A 258 1.73 8.15 17.34
CA TYR A 258 2.49 8.22 16.09
C TYR A 258 3.57 7.14 16.02
N ARG A 259 4.32 6.95 17.10
CA ARG A 259 5.39 5.96 17.17
C ARG A 259 4.83 4.54 17.00
N ASN A 260 3.83 4.17 17.79
CA ASN A 260 3.17 2.87 17.74
C ASN A 260 2.49 2.61 16.40
N PHE A 261 1.99 3.64 15.72
CA PHE A 261 1.29 3.50 14.44
C PHE A 261 2.27 3.43 13.25
N LEU A 262 3.27 4.32 13.20
CA LEU A 262 4.06 4.58 11.98
C LEU A 262 5.58 4.37 12.13
N ALA A 263 6.13 4.43 13.33
CA ALA A 263 7.58 4.35 13.54
C ALA A 263 8.04 2.96 13.96
N ASP A 264 7.43 2.40 15.02
CA ASP A 264 7.84 1.12 15.57
C ASP A 264 7.59 0.01 14.56
N SER A 265 8.61 -0.81 14.35
CA SER A 265 8.56 -1.96 13.46
C SER A 265 8.93 -3.23 14.20
N PRO A 266 8.23 -4.36 13.95
CA PRO A 266 8.70 -5.66 14.38
C PRO A 266 9.72 -6.24 13.38
N LEU A 267 9.88 -5.62 12.21
CA LEU A 267 10.61 -6.19 11.08
C LEU A 267 12.12 -6.13 11.32
N PHE A 268 12.79 -7.26 11.12
CA PHE A 268 14.24 -7.35 11.04
C PHE A 268 14.67 -7.86 9.67
N ASN A 269 15.87 -7.47 9.25
CA ASN A 269 16.46 -7.91 8.00
C ASN A 269 16.98 -9.35 8.14
N ASP A 270 16.35 -10.28 7.44
CA ASP A 270 16.71 -11.69 7.38
C ASP A 270 17.47 -12.08 6.09
N GLU A 271 17.81 -11.10 5.23
CA GLU A 271 18.68 -11.33 4.09
C GLU A 271 20.16 -11.43 4.51
N ARG A 272 20.84 -12.47 4.00
CA ARG A 272 22.28 -12.70 4.22
C ARG A 272 23.18 -11.92 3.25
N ASP A 273 22.61 -11.40 2.17
CA ASP A 273 23.37 -10.70 1.12
C ASP A 273 23.56 -9.22 1.47
N GLU A 274 24.71 -8.92 2.08
CA GLU A 274 25.10 -7.54 2.43
C GLU A 274 25.49 -6.69 1.22
N SER A 275 25.62 -7.27 0.01
CA SER A 275 25.97 -6.50 -1.20
C SER A 275 24.82 -5.65 -1.75
N LYS A 276 23.60 -5.85 -1.23
CA LYS A 276 22.41 -5.12 -1.66
C LYS A 276 22.48 -3.65 -1.24
N SER A 277 22.01 -2.76 -2.12
CA SER A 277 22.08 -1.31 -1.89
C SER A 277 21.19 -0.82 -0.74
N VAL A 278 20.14 -1.56 -0.41
CA VAL A 278 19.17 -1.24 0.64
C VAL A 278 18.80 -2.52 1.35
N ALA A 279 18.83 -2.56 2.68
CA ALA A 279 18.39 -3.71 3.47
C ALA A 279 16.86 -3.89 3.43
N LEU A 280 16.37 -5.06 3.84
CA LEU A 280 14.94 -5.24 4.11
C LEU A 280 14.56 -4.59 5.44
N GLY A 281 13.31 -4.15 5.53
CA GLY A 281 12.79 -3.55 6.76
C GLY A 281 11.81 -2.42 6.50
N SER A 282 11.67 -1.55 7.52
CA SER A 282 10.73 -0.44 7.51
C SER A 282 11.43 0.90 7.32
N TYR A 283 10.87 1.72 6.43
CA TYR A 283 11.47 2.98 6.03
C TYR A 283 10.44 4.12 5.98
N HIS A 284 10.91 5.34 6.22
CA HIS A 284 10.20 6.58 5.97
C HIS A 284 10.80 7.23 4.73
N GLN A 285 10.00 7.33 3.65
CA GLN A 285 10.30 8.10 2.47
C GLN A 285 9.93 9.56 2.71
N GLN A 286 10.90 10.38 3.07
CA GLN A 286 10.74 11.78 3.45
C GLN A 286 10.93 12.69 2.24
N TYR A 287 9.96 13.55 1.93
CA TYR A 287 9.97 14.46 0.78
C TYR A 287 10.21 15.89 1.27
N TYR A 288 11.39 16.43 1.00
CA TYR A 288 11.78 17.81 1.32
C TYR A 288 11.66 18.70 0.09
N LEU A 289 10.86 19.75 0.18
CA LEU A 289 10.75 20.79 -0.83
C LEU A 289 11.41 22.06 -0.30
N ASP A 290 12.45 22.55 -0.98
CA ASP A 290 13.24 23.72 -0.56
C ASP A 290 13.70 23.61 0.90
N GLY A 291 14.13 22.41 1.30
CA GLY A 291 14.57 22.11 2.67
C GLY A 291 13.46 21.85 3.69
N HIS A 292 12.18 21.93 3.32
CA HIS A 292 11.05 21.73 4.23
C HIS A 292 10.38 20.37 4.00
N LEU A 293 10.13 19.59 5.05
CA LEU A 293 9.44 18.30 4.93
C LEU A 293 7.95 18.49 4.59
N ILE A 294 7.56 18.10 3.37
CA ILE A 294 6.18 18.25 2.87
C ILE A 294 5.39 16.95 2.81
N ALA A 295 6.04 15.78 2.84
CA ALA A 295 5.37 14.49 2.86
C ALA A 295 6.26 13.39 3.45
N VAL A 296 5.63 12.36 4.01
CA VAL A 296 6.31 11.13 4.42
C VAL A 296 5.47 9.92 4.04
N GLY A 297 6.04 9.05 3.20
CA GLY A 297 5.51 7.72 2.91
C GLY A 297 6.16 6.69 3.83
N VAL A 298 5.35 5.94 4.58
CA VAL A 298 5.82 4.83 5.42
C VAL A 298 5.70 3.54 4.61
N VAL A 299 6.84 2.89 4.37
CA VAL A 299 6.94 1.73 3.48
C VAL A 299 7.72 0.59 4.10
N ASP A 300 7.41 -0.62 3.70
CA ASP A 300 8.22 -1.81 3.97
C ASP A 300 8.88 -2.29 2.68
N ILE A 301 10.18 -2.54 2.75
CA ILE A 301 10.93 -3.22 1.70
C ILE A 301 11.04 -4.68 2.12
N LEU A 302 10.39 -5.55 1.35
CA LEU A 302 10.26 -6.98 1.62
C LEU A 302 10.82 -7.79 0.45
N PRO A 303 11.08 -9.10 0.62
CA PRO A 303 11.74 -9.90 -0.40
C PRO A 303 11.05 -9.83 -1.77
N ARG A 304 9.71 -9.89 -1.82
CA ARG A 304 8.93 -9.95 -3.07
C ARG A 304 8.15 -8.67 -3.37
N CYS A 305 8.11 -7.71 -2.46
CA CYS A 305 7.36 -6.48 -2.68
C CYS A 305 7.86 -5.26 -1.91
N LEU A 306 7.43 -4.09 -2.37
CA LEU A 306 7.38 -2.88 -1.57
C LEU A 306 5.95 -2.69 -1.08
N SER A 307 5.74 -2.56 0.23
CA SER A 307 4.43 -2.35 0.84
C SER A 307 4.25 -0.92 1.32
N ALA A 308 3.31 -0.18 0.75
CA ALA A 308 2.91 1.13 1.24
C ALA A 308 1.91 1.00 2.39
N LYS A 309 2.34 1.45 3.57
CA LYS A 309 1.56 1.38 4.81
C LYS A 309 0.72 2.64 5.01
N TYR A 310 1.35 3.81 4.94
CA TYR A 310 0.67 5.07 5.21
C TYR A 310 1.37 6.25 4.53
N LEU A 311 0.61 7.30 4.20
CA LEU A 311 1.15 8.55 3.66
C LEU A 311 0.47 9.71 4.37
N TYR A 312 1.28 10.60 4.92
CA TYR A 312 0.84 11.90 5.44
C TYR A 312 1.67 13.00 4.78
N TYR A 313 1.05 14.15 4.59
CA TYR A 313 1.63 15.25 3.85
C TYR A 313 1.08 16.59 4.32
N ASP A 314 1.76 17.65 3.93
CA ASP A 314 1.36 19.01 4.26
C ASP A 314 0.15 19.40 3.39
N PRO A 315 -1.03 19.67 3.99
CA PRO A 315 -2.24 20.06 3.26
C PRO A 315 -2.06 21.25 2.30
N ASP A 316 -1.08 22.13 2.54
CA ASP A 316 -0.81 23.28 1.67
C ASP A 316 -0.37 22.84 0.25
N TYR A 317 0.11 21.60 0.12
CA TYR A 317 0.55 20.98 -1.12
C TYR A 317 -0.46 19.96 -1.70
N GLU A 318 -1.71 19.95 -1.21
CA GLU A 318 -2.76 19.02 -1.68
C GLU A 318 -2.97 19.09 -3.21
N PHE A 319 -2.73 20.27 -3.82
CA PHE A 319 -2.85 20.46 -5.27
C PHE A 319 -1.91 19.56 -6.08
N LEU A 320 -0.78 19.13 -5.51
CA LEU A 320 0.17 18.21 -6.16
C LEU A 320 -0.33 16.77 -6.22
N THR A 321 -1.42 16.44 -5.51
CA THR A 321 -1.99 15.07 -5.45
C THR A 321 -0.93 14.07 -4.99
N LEU A 322 -0.30 14.39 -3.84
CA LEU A 322 0.86 13.68 -3.32
C LEU A 322 0.63 12.17 -3.19
N GLY A 323 -0.57 11.70 -2.81
CA GLY A 323 -0.87 10.27 -2.75
C GLY A 323 -0.79 9.49 -4.06
N THR A 324 -1.06 10.13 -5.21
CA THR A 324 -0.80 9.49 -6.51
C THR A 324 0.65 9.69 -6.94
N TYR A 325 1.23 10.84 -6.59
CA TYR A 325 2.58 11.19 -6.98
C TYR A 325 3.65 10.34 -6.29
N THR A 326 3.56 10.13 -4.97
CA THR A 326 4.51 9.31 -4.20
C THR A 326 4.49 7.85 -4.67
N ALA A 327 3.30 7.31 -4.92
CA ALA A 327 3.12 6.00 -5.54
C ALA A 327 3.84 5.90 -6.90
N LEU A 328 3.86 6.98 -7.69
CA LEU A 328 4.43 7.00 -9.04
C LEU A 328 5.93 7.30 -9.14
N ARG A 329 6.56 8.06 -8.24
CA ARG A 329 7.81 8.78 -8.59
C ARG A 329 9.07 7.91 -8.76
N ILE A 330 10.07 8.49 -9.45
CA ILE A 330 11.54 8.32 -9.68
C ILE A 330 12.45 9.41 -8.97
N ASP A 331 13.48 9.16 -8.13
CA ASP A 331 14.88 9.71 -8.21
C ASP A 331 15.93 8.80 -7.47
N PHE A 332 17.05 8.41 -8.09
CA PHE A 332 18.25 7.83 -7.46
C PHE A 332 19.42 8.24 -8.36
N PHE A 333 20.38 8.98 -7.81
CA PHE A 333 21.62 9.30 -8.50
C PHE A 333 22.65 8.24 -8.12
N LYS A 334 23.15 7.47 -9.09
CA LYS A 334 24.29 6.58 -8.88
C LYS A 334 25.54 7.42 -8.64
N LEU A 335 26.14 7.35 -7.45
CA LEU A 335 27.60 7.43 -7.34
C LEU A 335 28.15 6.00 -7.38
N ARG A 336 28.30 5.45 -8.59
CA ARG A 336 29.27 4.38 -8.83
C ARG A 336 30.45 5.02 -9.56
N ASN A 337 31.45 5.46 -8.79
CA ASN A 337 32.82 5.44 -9.28
C ASN A 337 33.53 4.24 -8.65
N PHE A 338 34.30 3.57 -9.50
CA PHE A 338 35.11 2.39 -9.25
C PHE A 338 36.03 2.53 -8.03
N GLY A 339 36.15 1.43 -7.27
CA GLY A 339 37.42 0.82 -6.83
C GLY A 339 38.41 1.61 -5.95
N VAL A 340 38.88 0.90 -4.92
CA VAL A 340 40.16 1.06 -4.20
C VAL A 340 40.12 1.96 -2.94
N PHE A 341 40.28 1.27 -1.80
CA PHE A 341 41.02 1.66 -0.58
C PHE A 341 41.01 3.15 -0.16
N LEU A 342 40.34 3.43 0.97
CA LEU A 342 40.98 4.12 2.11
C LEU A 342 40.03 4.12 3.33
N HIS A 343 40.54 3.55 4.42
CA HIS A 343 40.12 3.82 5.79
C HIS A 343 40.17 5.34 6.05
N SER A 344 39.24 5.83 6.87
CA SER A 344 39.26 7.15 7.51
C SER A 344 38.84 8.37 6.65
N ILE A 345 37.53 8.52 6.39
CA ILE A 345 36.85 9.83 6.42
C ILE A 345 35.38 9.62 6.90
N ASN A 346 35.05 10.14 8.08
CA ASN A 346 33.67 10.36 8.53
C ASN A 346 33.00 11.46 7.69
N LYS A 347 32.27 11.09 6.63
CA LYS A 347 31.27 11.95 5.97
C LYS A 347 29.98 11.15 5.74
N PRO A 348 28.79 11.68 6.09
CA PRO A 348 27.55 10.95 5.95
C PRO A 348 27.23 10.69 4.46
N LEU A 349 26.89 9.45 4.16
CA LEU A 349 26.49 8.97 2.84
C LEU A 349 25.27 9.73 2.34
N VAL A 350 25.43 10.43 1.21
CA VAL A 350 24.39 11.23 0.57
C VAL A 350 23.38 10.31 -0.14
N GLY A 351 22.22 10.14 0.49
CA GLY A 351 20.89 10.17 -0.16
C GLY A 351 20.51 9.03 -1.11
N LEU A 352 20.10 7.88 -0.56
CA LEU A 352 19.12 7.01 -1.20
C LEU A 352 17.78 7.76 -1.29
N ARG A 353 17.34 8.09 -2.50
CA ARG A 353 16.10 8.85 -2.72
C ARG A 353 14.95 7.88 -3.05
N GLY A 354 14.04 7.68 -2.09
CA GLY A 354 13.01 6.64 -2.14
C GLY A 354 11.81 7.03 -2.99
N ARG A 355 11.26 6.07 -3.73
CA ARG A 355 9.97 6.19 -4.42
C ARG A 355 9.24 4.86 -4.30
N GLU A 356 8.04 4.67 -4.84
CA GLU A 356 7.34 3.39 -4.60
C GLU A 356 7.38 2.44 -5.81
N ILE A 357 6.53 2.60 -6.82
CA ILE A 357 6.43 1.65 -7.96
C ILE A 357 7.76 1.43 -8.66
N ALA A 358 8.52 2.49 -8.80
CA ALA A 358 9.66 2.46 -9.69
C ALA A 358 10.98 2.42 -8.94
N PHE A 359 10.96 2.68 -7.63
CA PHE A 359 11.95 2.11 -6.71
C PHE A 359 11.81 0.60 -6.62
N THR A 360 10.58 0.07 -6.57
CA THR A 360 10.32 -1.38 -6.65
C THR A 360 10.96 -1.96 -7.92
N GLN A 361 10.80 -1.32 -9.09
CA GLN A 361 11.48 -1.73 -10.34
C GLN A 361 13.02 -1.70 -10.26
N GLU A 362 13.60 -0.76 -9.50
CA GLU A 362 15.06 -0.69 -9.33
C GLU A 362 15.56 -1.77 -8.38
N LEU A 363 14.89 -1.93 -7.23
CA LEU A 363 15.17 -3.00 -6.29
C LEU A 363 15.03 -4.37 -6.98
N ALA A 364 14.09 -4.52 -7.91
CA ALA A 364 13.92 -5.72 -8.72
C ALA A 364 15.17 -6.12 -9.51
N LYS A 365 16.05 -5.16 -9.85
CA LYS A 365 17.31 -5.44 -10.56
C LYS A 365 18.33 -6.13 -9.65
N GLU A 366 18.32 -5.81 -8.37
CA GLU A 366 19.19 -6.44 -7.36
C GLU A 366 18.51 -7.65 -6.70
N ARG A 367 17.17 -7.64 -6.64
CA ARG A 367 16.29 -8.66 -6.06
C ARG A 367 15.26 -9.09 -7.12
N PRO A 368 15.59 -10.05 -7.99
CA PRO A 368 14.69 -10.46 -9.06
C PRO A 368 13.29 -10.83 -8.57
N GLN A 369 13.13 -11.38 -7.37
CA GLN A 369 11.81 -11.74 -6.83
C GLN A 369 10.92 -10.53 -6.44
N LEU A 370 11.47 -9.32 -6.33
CA LEU A 370 10.78 -8.10 -5.91
C LEU A 370 10.06 -7.45 -7.09
N HIS A 371 8.85 -7.93 -7.40
CA HIS A 371 8.07 -7.50 -8.57
C HIS A 371 6.80 -6.71 -8.24
N TYR A 372 6.41 -6.67 -6.97
CA TYR A 372 5.09 -6.17 -6.59
C TYR A 372 5.17 -4.92 -5.74
N TYR A 373 4.20 -4.03 -5.94
CA TYR A 373 3.95 -2.88 -5.09
C TYR A 373 2.58 -3.03 -4.43
N TYR A 374 2.57 -3.22 -3.11
CA TYR A 374 1.36 -3.42 -2.31
C TYR A 374 0.85 -2.05 -1.87
N MET A 375 -0.37 -1.71 -2.29
CA MET A 375 -0.98 -0.41 -2.01
C MET A 375 -1.90 -0.48 -0.78
N GLY A 376 -1.69 -1.43 0.13
CA GLY A 376 -2.60 -1.73 1.24
C GLY A 376 -3.95 -2.25 0.74
N PHE A 377 -5.05 -1.62 1.16
CA PHE A 377 -6.40 -2.04 0.80
C PHE A 377 -7.03 -1.24 -0.34
N TYR A 378 -7.93 -1.89 -1.07
CA TYR A 378 -8.88 -1.33 -2.02
C TYR A 378 -10.30 -1.53 -1.49
N ILE A 379 -11.09 -0.46 -1.51
CA ILE A 379 -12.51 -0.46 -1.12
C ILE A 379 -13.27 0.21 -2.27
N HIS A 380 -14.18 -0.52 -2.92
CA HIS A 380 -14.80 -0.08 -4.17
C HIS A 380 -15.71 1.15 -3.98
N SER A 381 -16.50 1.16 -2.90
CA SER A 381 -17.37 2.27 -2.48
C SER A 381 -16.61 3.50 -2.00
N CYS A 382 -15.37 3.34 -1.49
CA CYS A 382 -14.61 4.44 -0.90
C CYS A 382 -13.90 5.30 -1.95
N GLN A 383 -14.35 6.56 -2.10
CA GLN A 383 -13.76 7.52 -3.04
C GLN A 383 -12.25 7.74 -2.81
N LYS A 384 -11.80 7.75 -1.54
CA LYS A 384 -10.38 7.92 -1.17
C LYS A 384 -9.51 6.75 -1.63
N MET A 385 -10.08 5.56 -1.80
CA MET A 385 -9.35 4.33 -2.14
C MET A 385 -9.47 3.94 -3.62
N ARG A 386 -10.47 4.50 -4.31
CA ARG A 386 -10.80 4.19 -5.72
C ARG A 386 -9.66 4.45 -6.70
N TYR A 387 -8.73 5.34 -6.38
CA TYR A 387 -7.59 5.65 -7.25
C TYR A 387 -6.62 4.46 -7.41
N LYS A 388 -6.50 3.57 -6.41
CA LYS A 388 -5.58 2.43 -6.44
C LYS A 388 -5.91 1.44 -7.56
N GLY A 389 -7.20 1.24 -7.83
CA GLY A 389 -7.67 0.44 -8.97
C GLY A 389 -7.37 1.03 -10.35
N ARG A 390 -6.76 2.23 -10.43
CA ARG A 390 -6.31 2.84 -11.70
C ARG A 390 -4.85 2.53 -12.03
N PHE A 391 -4.13 1.88 -11.12
CA PHE A 391 -2.81 1.32 -11.40
C PHE A 391 -3.00 -0.06 -12.03
N HIS A 392 -2.37 -0.28 -13.19
CA HIS A 392 -2.56 -1.50 -13.97
C HIS A 392 -1.21 -2.01 -14.51
N PRO A 393 -0.99 -3.34 -14.52
CA PRO A 393 -1.91 -4.40 -14.04
C PRO A 393 -1.91 -4.54 -12.51
N SER A 394 -3.11 -4.53 -11.92
CA SER A 394 -3.31 -4.75 -10.48
C SER A 394 -4.18 -5.97 -10.22
N TYR A 395 -4.06 -6.49 -9.01
CA TYR A 395 -4.69 -7.73 -8.57
C TYR A 395 -5.29 -7.53 -7.19
N LEU A 396 -6.46 -8.12 -6.95
CA LEU A 396 -7.05 -8.24 -5.62
C LEU A 396 -6.83 -9.65 -5.09
N LEU A 397 -6.60 -9.76 -3.78
CA LEU A 397 -6.45 -11.05 -3.11
C LEU A 397 -7.83 -11.66 -2.84
N CYS A 398 -8.02 -12.91 -3.24
CA CYS A 398 -9.17 -13.73 -2.87
C CYS A 398 -9.08 -14.10 -1.37
N ASP A 399 -10.10 -13.78 -0.56
CA ASP A 399 -10.04 -13.99 0.90
C ASP A 399 -10.07 -15.48 1.28
N ARG A 400 -10.77 -16.30 0.47
CA ARG A 400 -10.92 -17.75 0.71
C ARG A 400 -9.66 -18.57 0.36
N SER A 401 -9.02 -18.25 -0.76
CA SER A 401 -7.94 -19.07 -1.35
C SER A 401 -6.57 -18.39 -1.33
N PHE A 402 -6.51 -17.09 -1.01
CA PHE A 402 -5.31 -16.25 -1.15
C PHE A 402 -4.70 -16.25 -2.56
N THR A 403 -5.53 -16.53 -3.57
CA THR A 403 -5.17 -16.39 -4.97
C THR A 403 -5.29 -14.94 -5.41
N TRP A 404 -4.28 -14.44 -6.11
CA TRP A 404 -4.32 -13.12 -6.74
C TRP A 404 -5.15 -13.15 -8.02
N VAL A 405 -6.23 -12.38 -8.05
CA VAL A 405 -7.17 -12.31 -9.18
C VAL A 405 -7.03 -10.95 -9.87
N PRO A 406 -6.98 -10.89 -11.22
CA PRO A 406 -6.90 -9.62 -11.94
C PRO A 406 -8.03 -8.65 -11.53
N MET A 407 -7.67 -7.38 -11.36
CA MET A 407 -8.58 -6.32 -10.92
C MET A 407 -9.84 -6.24 -11.78
N GLU A 408 -9.70 -6.40 -13.10
CA GLU A 408 -10.82 -6.32 -14.05
C GLU A 408 -11.87 -7.39 -13.77
N ARG A 409 -11.45 -8.64 -13.54
CA ARG A 409 -12.35 -9.75 -13.17
C ARG A 409 -13.02 -9.50 -11.83
N CYS A 410 -12.27 -8.97 -10.85
CA CYS A 410 -12.83 -8.66 -9.54
C CYS A 410 -13.90 -7.56 -9.62
N LEU A 411 -13.66 -6.51 -10.41
CA LEU A 411 -14.61 -5.42 -10.64
C LEU A 411 -15.89 -5.93 -11.31
N GLU A 412 -15.78 -6.81 -12.31
CA GLU A 412 -16.96 -7.42 -12.94
C GLU A 412 -17.80 -8.21 -11.93
N MET A 413 -17.15 -8.93 -11.01
CA MET A 413 -17.87 -9.65 -9.95
C MET A 413 -18.52 -8.69 -8.95
N ILE A 414 -17.81 -7.64 -8.52
CA ILE A 414 -18.35 -6.60 -7.63
C ILE A 414 -19.58 -5.93 -8.24
N GLU A 415 -19.54 -5.61 -9.54
CA GLU A 415 -20.68 -5.00 -10.25
C GLU A 415 -21.90 -5.93 -10.35
N LYS A 416 -21.68 -7.25 -10.41
CA LYS A 416 -22.74 -8.26 -10.53
C LYS A 416 -23.34 -8.69 -9.19
N CYS A 417 -22.49 -8.90 -8.18
CA CYS A 417 -22.84 -9.57 -6.93
C CYS A 417 -22.82 -8.63 -5.71
N GLY A 418 -22.36 -7.39 -5.87
CA GLY A 418 -22.13 -6.44 -4.78
C GLY A 418 -20.70 -6.49 -4.24
N GLU A 419 -20.36 -5.56 -3.33
CA GLU A 419 -18.98 -5.37 -2.86
C GLU A 419 -18.48 -6.43 -1.88
N ARG A 420 -19.36 -7.23 -1.25
CA ARG A 420 -18.99 -8.25 -0.25
C ARG A 420 -18.78 -9.61 -0.93
N ILE A 421 -17.56 -9.85 -1.40
CA ILE A 421 -17.16 -11.04 -2.13
C ILE A 421 -15.96 -11.68 -1.42
N GLU A 422 -16.17 -12.82 -0.78
CA GLU A 422 -15.10 -13.55 -0.09
C GLU A 422 -14.25 -14.40 -1.05
N ALA A 423 -14.85 -14.84 -2.15
CA ALA A 423 -14.23 -15.76 -3.11
C ALA A 423 -14.18 -15.16 -4.53
N PHE A 424 -13.15 -14.35 -4.82
CA PHE A 424 -12.87 -13.92 -6.21
C PHE A 424 -12.39 -15.07 -7.10
N ALA A 425 -11.81 -16.12 -6.51
CA ALA A 425 -11.41 -17.36 -7.18
C ALA A 425 -12.18 -18.55 -6.58
N PRO A 426 -13.46 -18.75 -6.94
CA PRO A 426 -14.30 -19.79 -6.35
C PRO A 426 -13.81 -21.21 -6.65
N ASP A 427 -13.14 -21.40 -7.79
CA ASP A 427 -12.62 -22.67 -8.28
C ASP A 427 -11.23 -23.01 -7.70
N ALA A 428 -10.58 -22.05 -7.03
CA ALA A 428 -9.30 -22.28 -6.39
C ALA A 428 -9.49 -23.09 -5.09
N PRO A 429 -8.52 -23.95 -4.72
CA PRO A 429 -8.57 -24.68 -3.47
C PRO A 429 -8.62 -23.70 -2.28
N VAL A 430 -9.27 -24.13 -1.20
CA VAL A 430 -9.26 -23.39 0.06
C VAL A 430 -7.83 -23.29 0.56
N ALA A 431 -7.46 -22.14 1.11
CA ALA A 431 -6.12 -21.92 1.61
C ALA A 431 -5.71 -22.98 2.65
N GLU A 432 -4.48 -23.49 2.52
CA GLU A 432 -3.92 -24.44 3.48
C GLU A 432 -3.88 -23.81 4.88
N LYS A 433 -4.22 -24.62 5.88
CA LYS A 433 -4.12 -24.29 7.31
C LYS A 433 -2.88 -24.96 7.88
N CYS A 434 -2.30 -24.36 8.93
CA CYS A 434 -1.29 -25.05 9.73
C CYS A 434 -1.96 -26.13 10.61
N PRO A 435 -1.44 -27.37 10.64
CA PRO A 435 -1.77 -28.32 11.70
C PRO A 435 -1.39 -27.71 13.04
N VAL A 436 -2.36 -27.57 13.93
CA VAL A 436 -2.19 -26.94 15.24
C VAL A 436 -1.04 -27.58 16.05
N GLN A 437 -0.88 -28.90 15.91
CA GLN A 437 0.17 -29.66 16.58
C GLN A 437 1.58 -29.27 16.16
N SER A 438 1.74 -28.69 14.97
CA SER A 438 3.04 -28.26 14.43
C SER A 438 3.45 -26.84 14.85
N VAL A 439 2.60 -26.13 15.60
CA VAL A 439 2.93 -24.79 16.11
C VAL A 439 3.88 -24.89 17.30
N ARG A 440 4.95 -24.09 17.26
CA ARG A 440 5.89 -23.94 18.38
C ARG A 440 5.49 -22.74 19.22
N CYS A 441 5.45 -22.92 20.53
CA CYS A 441 5.04 -21.91 21.48
C CYS A 441 6.24 -21.46 22.33
N LEU A 442 6.33 -20.16 22.59
CA LEU A 442 7.25 -19.58 23.57
C LEU A 442 6.46 -19.34 24.86
N TYR A 443 6.72 -20.16 25.88
CA TYR A 443 6.06 -20.11 27.18
C TYR A 443 7.11 -20.07 28.30
N LYS A 444 7.04 -19.06 29.18
CA LYS A 444 8.03 -18.85 30.27
C LYS A 444 9.49 -19.00 29.81
N MET A 445 9.84 -18.30 28.72
CA MET A 445 11.17 -18.33 28.08
C MET A 445 11.62 -19.69 27.53
N THR A 446 10.72 -20.68 27.48
CA THR A 446 11.00 -22.01 26.92
C THR A 446 10.23 -22.22 25.63
N VAL A 447 10.88 -22.76 24.61
CA VAL A 447 10.23 -23.15 23.36
C VAL A 447 9.71 -24.58 23.48
N LEU A 448 8.40 -24.75 23.35
CA LEU A 448 7.72 -26.05 23.47
C LEU A 448 6.78 -26.27 22.27
N PRO A 449 6.65 -27.50 21.75
CA PRO A 449 5.55 -27.84 20.86
C PRO A 449 4.21 -27.59 21.54
N TYR A 450 3.20 -27.15 20.79
CA TYR A 450 1.86 -26.91 21.32
C TYR A 450 1.28 -28.11 22.08
N GLN A 451 1.50 -29.33 21.57
CA GLN A 451 1.04 -30.56 22.23
C GLN A 451 1.61 -30.74 23.63
N VAL A 452 2.87 -30.36 23.86
CA VAL A 452 3.53 -30.44 25.16
C VAL A 452 3.01 -29.33 26.08
N LEU A 453 2.73 -28.14 25.53
CA LEU A 453 2.18 -27.04 26.31
C LEU A 453 0.83 -27.39 26.95
N LEU A 454 -0.03 -28.12 26.22
CA LEU A 454 -1.32 -28.58 26.70
C LEU A 454 -1.25 -29.56 27.89
N THR A 455 -0.13 -30.24 28.10
CA THR A 455 0.04 -31.18 29.21
C THR A 455 0.58 -30.51 30.47
N LEU A 456 0.99 -29.24 30.40
CA LEU A 456 1.59 -28.55 31.55
C LEU A 456 0.54 -28.22 32.62
N PRO A 457 0.84 -28.49 33.90
CA PRO A 457 -0.07 -28.16 34.99
C PRO A 457 -0.27 -26.64 35.08
N GLY A 458 -1.53 -26.21 35.03
CA GLY A 458 -1.93 -24.80 35.13
C GLY A 458 -2.00 -24.06 33.79
N PHE A 459 -1.62 -24.67 32.67
CA PHE A 459 -1.89 -24.12 31.35
C PHE A 459 -3.35 -24.41 30.95
N LYS A 460 -4.08 -23.37 30.55
CA LYS A 460 -5.45 -23.48 30.03
C LYS A 460 -5.52 -22.77 28.69
N GLU A 461 -5.72 -23.51 27.63
CA GLU A 461 -6.05 -22.95 26.32
C GLU A 461 -7.56 -22.82 26.16
N THR A 462 -8.00 -21.84 25.36
CA THR A 462 -9.34 -21.87 24.77
C THR A 462 -9.27 -22.66 23.46
N GLU A 463 -10.18 -23.63 23.28
CA GLU A 463 -10.13 -24.56 22.14
C GLU A 463 -10.15 -23.85 20.77
N THR A 464 -10.71 -22.64 20.66
CA THR A 464 -10.79 -21.90 19.39
C THR A 464 -9.54 -21.07 19.05
N PHE A 465 -8.72 -20.69 20.04
CA PHE A 465 -7.63 -19.73 19.84
C PHE A 465 -6.58 -20.21 18.83
N MET A 466 -6.18 -21.46 18.96
CA MET A 466 -5.08 -21.99 18.15
C MET A 466 -5.53 -22.35 16.73
N GLU A 467 -6.77 -22.80 16.55
CA GLU A 467 -7.35 -23.02 15.22
C GLU A 467 -7.49 -21.70 14.45
N GLU A 468 -7.87 -20.62 15.13
CA GLU A 468 -8.00 -19.29 14.54
C GLU A 468 -6.64 -18.74 14.12
N TYR A 469 -5.65 -18.82 14.99
CA TYR A 469 -4.27 -18.46 14.69
C TYR A 469 -3.73 -19.25 13.47
N ALA A 470 -3.87 -20.59 13.50
CA ALA A 470 -3.41 -21.48 12.45
C ALA A 470 -4.09 -21.23 11.09
N ARG A 471 -5.35 -20.79 11.11
CA ARG A 471 -6.10 -20.39 9.90
C ARG A 471 -5.57 -19.08 9.31
N ILE A 472 -5.32 -18.08 10.15
CA ILE A 472 -4.90 -16.74 9.71
C ILE A 472 -3.46 -16.78 9.21
N VAL A 473 -2.56 -17.27 10.05
CA VAL A 473 -1.12 -17.32 9.75
C VAL A 473 -0.83 -18.40 8.70
N GLY A 474 -1.55 -19.52 8.73
CA GLY A 474 -1.35 -20.59 7.75
C GLY A 474 -0.01 -21.31 7.95
N PRO A 475 0.52 -21.97 6.91
CA PRO A 475 1.67 -22.88 7.02
C PRO A 475 2.91 -22.29 7.70
N ILE A 476 3.15 -20.99 7.56
CA ILE A 476 4.30 -20.29 8.15
C ILE A 476 4.28 -20.27 9.69
N ALA A 477 3.14 -20.58 10.31
CA ALA A 477 3.03 -20.71 11.77
C ALA A 477 4.02 -21.75 12.35
N ARG A 478 4.48 -22.71 11.55
CA ARG A 478 5.50 -23.72 11.92
C ARG A 478 6.89 -23.11 12.15
N GLU A 479 7.18 -22.03 11.42
CA GLU A 479 8.48 -21.36 11.39
C GLU A 479 8.57 -20.23 12.43
N MET A 480 7.41 -19.77 12.91
CA MET A 480 7.28 -18.73 13.93
C MET A 480 7.09 -19.31 15.34
N LEU A 481 7.43 -18.52 16.36
CA LEU A 481 7.15 -18.80 17.75
C LEU A 481 5.91 -18.03 18.19
N LEU A 482 4.88 -18.76 18.66
CA LEU A 482 3.70 -18.17 19.26
C LEU A 482 3.92 -17.93 20.75
N TYR A 483 4.00 -16.67 21.17
CA TYR A 483 4.09 -16.31 22.57
C TYR A 483 2.79 -16.66 23.31
N ARG A 484 2.92 -17.41 24.40
CA ARG A 484 1.83 -17.78 25.32
C ARG A 484 2.21 -17.34 26.73
N LYS A 485 1.24 -16.73 27.41
CA LYS A 485 1.37 -16.20 28.79
C LYS A 485 1.19 -17.30 29.82
#